data_AF-A0A4Q2SH99-F1
#
_entry.id   AF-A0A4Q2SH99-F1
#
_cell.length_a   1.000
_cell.length_b   1.000
_cell.length_c   1.000
_cell.angle_alpha   90.00
_cell.angle_beta   90.00
_cell.angle_gamma   90.00
#
_symmetry.space_group_name_H-M   'P 1'
#
loop_
_entity.id
_entity.type
_entity.pdbx_description
1 polymer ?
#
loop_
_entity_poly.entity_id
_entity_poly.type
_entity_poly.pdbx_seq_one_letter_code
_entity_poly.pdbx_strand_id
1 'polypeptide(L)' 'MDERRSKPRLNVSLDAFWHGETGRQSARVTDLSEGGCYLDTVGEV' A
#
# COMPACT_ATOMS: atom_id res chain seq x y z
N MET A 1 23.76 -2.40 -10.53
CA MET A 1 22.28 -2.34 -10.52
C MET A 1 21.92 -1.22 -9.58
N ASP A 2 21.65 -0.03 -10.11
CA ASP A 2 21.34 1.11 -9.27
C ASP A 2 19.95 0.94 -8.65
N GLU A 3 19.88 1.13 -7.34
CA GLU A 3 18.62 1.08 -6.63
C GLU A 3 17.74 2.25 -7.06
N ARG A 4 16.67 1.96 -7.81
CA ARG A 4 15.76 2.98 -8.35
C ARG A 4 14.92 3.67 -7.28
N ARG A 5 14.78 3.07 -6.09
CA ARG A 5 13.98 3.64 -5.00
C ARG A 5 14.79 4.69 -4.26
N SER A 6 14.22 5.90 -4.11
CA SER A 6 14.84 7.01 -3.38
C SER A 6 14.63 6.94 -1.85
N LYS A 7 13.76 6.04 -1.38
CA LYS A 7 13.38 5.92 0.04
C LYS A 7 13.31 4.45 0.46
N PRO A 8 13.84 4.09 1.64
CA PRO A 8 13.72 2.74 2.17
C PRO A 8 12.25 2.41 2.50
N ARG A 9 11.90 1.13 2.45
CA ARG A 9 10.55 0.63 2.75
C ARG A 9 10.57 -0.34 3.93
N LEU A 10 9.57 -0.22 4.79
CA LEU A 10 9.33 -1.11 5.93
C LEU A 10 8.22 -2.09 5.56
N ASN A 11 8.44 -3.38 5.82
CA ASN A 11 7.39 -4.38 5.76
C ASN A 11 6.47 -4.21 6.98
N VAL A 12 5.18 -4.09 6.74
CA VAL A 12 4.17 -3.86 7.77
C VAL A 12 2.91 -4.69 7.48
N SER A 13 1.97 -4.74 8.41
CA SER A 13 0.64 -5.32 8.20
C SER A 13 -0.38 -4.44 8.90
N LEU A 14 -0.76 -3.35 8.23
CA LEU A 14 -1.68 -2.36 8.76
C LEU A 14 -3.00 -2.40 8.00
N ASP A 15 -4.11 -2.41 8.72
CA ASP A 15 -5.43 -2.25 8.11
C ASP A 15 -5.57 -0.84 7.55
N ALA A 16 -6.14 -0.74 6.36
CA ALA A 16 -6.32 0.52 5.65
C ALA A 16 -7.68 0.58 4.96
N PHE A 17 -8.06 1.79 4.58
CA PHE A 17 -9.21 2.03 3.72
C PHE A 17 -8.77 2.86 2.52
N TRP A 18 -9.10 2.39 1.32
CA TRP A 18 -8.94 3.14 0.09
C TRP A 18 -10.30 3.72 -0.33
N HIS A 19 -10.32 5.01 -0.64
CA HIS A 19 -11.51 5.67 -1.20
C HIS A 19 -11.31 5.80 -2.71
N GLY A 20 -11.85 4.85 -3.47
CA GLY A 20 -11.89 4.89 -4.93
C GLY A 20 -13.19 5.49 -5.44
N GLU A 21 -13.37 5.53 -6.76
CA GLU A 21 -14.60 5.99 -7.40
C GLU A 21 -15.83 5.17 -6.98
N THR A 22 -15.64 3.90 -6.66
CA THR A 22 -16.67 2.97 -6.19
C THR A 22 -16.94 3.06 -4.68
N GLY A 23 -16.28 3.98 -3.97
CA GLY A 23 -16.45 4.22 -2.54
C GLY A 23 -15.32 3.66 -1.68
N ARG A 24 -15.63 3.46 -0.39
CA ARG A 24 -14.67 3.00 0.62
C ARG A 24 -14.47 1.50 0.53
N GLN A 25 -13.24 1.06 0.28
CA GLN A 25 -12.85 -0.34 0.23
C GLN A 25 -11.82 -0.63 1.32
N SER A 26 -11.96 -1.77 2.00
CA SER A 26 -10.95 -2.27 2.94
C SER A 26 -9.72 -2.76 2.17
N ALA A 27 -8.53 -2.48 2.70
CA ALA A 27 -7.26 -2.91 2.14
C ALA A 27 -6.25 -3.17 3.26
N ARG A 28 -5.10 -3.74 2.90
CA ARG A 28 -3.95 -3.90 3.81
C ARG A 28 -2.74 -3.18 3.24
N VAL A 29 -2.08 -2.37 4.05
CA VAL A 29 -0.74 -1.88 3.72
C VAL A 29 0.25 -2.98 4.09
N THR A 30 0.99 -3.47 3.09
CA THR A 30 2.03 -4.50 3.30
C THR A 30 3.43 -3.92 3.34
N ASP A 31 3.61 -2.73 2.76
CA ASP A 31 4.86 -1.98 2.87
C ASP A 31 4.65 -0.46 2.87
N LEU A 32 5.53 0.27 3.55
CA LEU A 32 5.46 1.73 3.73
C LEU A 32 6.83 2.41 3.60
N SER A 33 6.87 3.56 2.92
CA SER A 33 7.96 4.54 2.99
C SER A 33 7.42 5.96 3.15
N GLU A 34 8.32 6.92 3.39
CA GLU A 34 8.00 8.35 3.34
C GLU A 34 7.40 8.81 2.01
N GLY A 35 7.64 8.06 0.92
CA GLY A 35 7.12 8.37 -0.42
C GLY A 35 5.77 7.72 -0.73
N GLY A 36 5.27 6.85 0.15
CA GLY A 36 3.99 6.15 -0.03
C GLY A 36 4.02 4.68 0.36
N CYS A 37 2.87 4.03 0.22
CA CYS A 37 2.67 2.63 0.61
C CYS A 37 2.33 1.74 -0.59
N TYR A 38 2.37 0.43 -0.38
CA TYR A 38 1.69 -0.53 -1.25
C TYR A 38 0.45 -1.05 -0.54
N LEU A 39 -0.67 -1.05 -1.26
CA LEU A 39 -1.93 -1.63 -0.79
C LEU A 39 -2.11 -2.99 -1.45
N ASP A 40 -2.27 -4.01 -0.62
CA ASP A 40 -2.85 -5.28 -1.00
C ASP A 40 -4.37 -5.17 -0.83
N THR A 41 -5.07 -5.02 -1.94
CA THR A 41 -6.52 -5.06 -1.98
C THR A 41 -6.95 -6.50 -2.17
N VAL A 42 -7.63 -7.07 -1.19
CA VAL A 42 -8.37 -8.32 -1.37
C VAL A 42 -9.58 -7.98 -2.23
N GLY A 43 -9.38 -7.89 -3.54
CA GLY A 43 -10.50 -7.86 -4.47
C GLY A 43 -11.20 -9.21 -4.38
N GLU A 44 -12.44 -9.25 -3.90
CA GLU A 44 -13.35 -10.28 -4.37
C GLU A 44 -13.53 -10.02 -5.87
N VAL A 45 -13.02 -10.93 -6.68
CA VAL A 45 -13.12 -10.93 -8.15
C VAL A 45 -14.54 -11.34 -8.56
#